data_AF-A0A950SF12-F1
#
_entry.id   AF-A0A950SF12-F1
#
_cell.length_a   1.000
_cell.length_b   1.000
_cell.length_c   1.000
_cell.angle_alpha   90.00
_cell.angle_beta   90.00
_cell.angle_gamma   90.00
#
_symmetry.space_group_name_H-M   'P 1'
#
loop_
_entity.id
_entity.type
_entity.pdbx_description
1 polymer ?
#
loop_
_entity_poly.entity_id
_entity_poly.type
_entity_poly.pdbx_seq_one_letter_code
_entity_poly.pdbx_strand_id
1 'polypeptide(L)' 'MSGACDHSGTHSGATRYLREAGQLRLVVVCDDCGGECGEITRVDYLPHPALTAPSAGAAALTDPLARG' A
#
# COMPACT_ATOMS: atom_id res chain seq x y z
N MET A 1 -17.28 -7.50 -3.84
CA MET A 1 -17.93 -8.82 -3.93
C MET A 1 -16.96 -9.83 -3.35
N SER A 2 -17.14 -10.22 -2.09
CA SER A 2 -16.40 -11.36 -1.52
C SER A 2 -17.17 -12.62 -1.83
N GLY A 3 -16.83 -13.27 -2.95
CA GLY A 3 -16.92 -14.73 -2.98
C GLY A 3 -15.94 -15.28 -1.95
N ALA A 4 -16.22 -16.46 -1.39
CA ALA A 4 -15.28 -17.15 -0.51
C ALA A 4 -14.02 -17.50 -1.34
N CYS A 5 -12.99 -16.68 -1.26
CA CYS A 5 -11.67 -16.99 -1.77
C CYS A 5 -10.99 -17.92 -0.75
N ASP A 6 -10.49 -19.06 -1.19
CA ASP A 6 -9.76 -20.02 -0.35
C ASP A 6 -8.26 -19.68 -0.23
N HIS A 7 -7.81 -18.67 -0.96
CA HIS A 7 -6.43 -18.18 -1.00
C HIS A 7 -5.39 -19.24 -1.41
N SER A 8 -5.78 -20.31 -2.11
CA SER A 8 -4.84 -21.35 -2.54
C SER A 8 -4.04 -21.00 -3.80
N GLY A 9 -4.39 -19.89 -4.46
CA GLY A 9 -3.72 -19.37 -5.66
C GLY A 9 -2.36 -18.72 -5.37
N THR A 10 -1.93 -17.84 -6.27
CA THR A 10 -0.67 -17.12 -6.09
C THR A 10 -0.79 -15.98 -5.08
N HIS A 11 0.35 -15.60 -4.54
CA HIS A 11 0.44 -14.50 -3.58
C HIS A 11 1.55 -13.53 -3.94
N SER A 12 1.30 -12.26 -3.64
CA SER A 12 2.28 -11.18 -3.73
C SER A 12 2.66 -10.67 -2.33
N GLY A 13 3.83 -10.05 -2.24
CA GLY A 13 4.22 -9.27 -1.07
C GLY A 13 3.65 -7.86 -1.14
N ALA A 14 3.11 -7.37 -0.02
CA ALA A 14 2.70 -5.98 0.14
C ALA A 14 3.33 -5.38 1.41
N THR A 15 3.46 -4.05 1.43
CA THR A 15 3.95 -3.30 2.59
C THR A 15 2.91 -2.29 3.04
N ARG A 16 2.74 -2.17 4.37
CA ARG A 16 1.88 -1.16 4.99
C ARG A 16 2.66 -0.38 6.01
N TYR A 17 2.61 0.95 5.91
CA TYR A 17 3.22 1.81 6.91
C TYR A 17 2.33 1.95 8.14
N LEU A 18 2.83 1.52 9.29
CA LEU A 18 2.22 1.66 10.61
C LEU A 18 2.74 2.94 11.25
N ARG A 19 2.02 4.04 11.03
CA ARG A 19 2.42 5.38 11.50
C ARG A 19 2.71 5.42 13.00
N GLU A 20 1.81 4.87 13.82
CA GLU A 20 1.94 4.91 15.29
C GLU A 20 3.16 4.18 15.81
N ALA A 21 3.64 3.17 15.07
CA ALA A 21 4.80 2.38 15.43
C ALA A 21 6.09 2.83 14.72
N GLY A 22 6.00 3.72 13.73
CA GLY A 22 7.14 4.05 12.87
C GLY A 22 7.72 2.82 12.17
N GLN A 23 6.86 1.92 11.68
CA GLN A 23 7.26 0.61 11.15
C GLN A 23 6.63 0.32 9.79
N LEU A 24 7.32 -0.46 8.95
CA LEU A 24 6.71 -1.15 7.81
C LEU A 24 6.29 -2.55 8.26
N ARG A 25 5.03 -2.90 7.98
CA ARG A 25 4.52 -4.26 8.09
C ARG A 25 4.56 -4.91 6.71
N LEU A 26 5.32 -5.98 6.59
CA LEU A 26 5.38 -6.79 5.37
C LEU A 26 4.35 -7.92 5.48
N VAL A 27 3.48 -8.04 4.49
CA VAL A 27 2.39 -9.02 4.47
C VAL A 27 2.37 -9.76 3.14
N VAL A 28 1.80 -10.96 3.17
CA VAL A 28 1.43 -11.73 1.98
C VAL A 28 -0.03 -11.40 1.64
N VAL A 29 -0.31 -11.07 0.38
CA VAL A 29 -1.65 -10.82 -0.13
C VAL A 29 -2.01 -11.82 -1.23
N CYS A 30 -3.25 -12.27 -1.26
CA CYS A 30 -3.78 -13.09 -2.34
C CYS A 30 -3.95 -12.27 -3.61
N ASP A 31 -3.40 -12.74 -4.73
CA ASP A 31 -3.47 -12.02 -6.00
C ASP A 31 -4.90 -11.96 -6.56
N ASP A 32 -5.74 -12.95 -6.22
CA ASP A 32 -7.10 -13.07 -6.76
C ASP A 32 -8.09 -12.11 -6.09
N CYS A 33 -8.00 -11.94 -4.77
CA CYS A 33 -8.97 -11.15 -3.99
C CYS A 33 -8.38 -9.97 -3.21
N GLY A 34 -7.05 -9.85 -3.17
CA GLY A 34 -6.35 -8.82 -2.41
C GLY A 34 -6.39 -9.00 -0.88
N GLY A 35 -6.95 -10.10 -0.39
CA GLY A 35 -7.00 -10.42 1.05
C GLY A 35 -5.61 -10.62 1.64
N GLU A 36 -5.38 -10.13 2.86
CA GLU A 36 -4.16 -10.42 3.60
C GLU A 36 -4.18 -11.86 4.12
N CYS A 37 -3.20 -12.67 3.72
CA CYS A 37 -3.09 -14.07 4.12
C CYS A 37 -2.19 -14.26 5.35
N GLY A 38 -1.27 -13.32 5.62
CA GLY A 38 -0.36 -13.40 6.76
C GLY A 38 0.64 -12.25 6.84
N GLU A 39 1.23 -12.08 8.03
CA GLU A 39 2.34 -11.16 8.29
C GLU A 39 3.68 -11.91 8.15
N ILE A 40 4.63 -11.31 7.44
CA ILE A 40 5.99 -11.84 7.29
C ILE A 40 6.88 -11.29 8.42
N THR A 41 6.94 -9.97 8.56
CA THR A 41 7.77 -9.30 9.56
C THR A 41 7.37 -7.82 9.71
N ARG A 42 7.96 -7.16 10.69
CA ARG A 42 7.97 -5.71 10.86
C ARG A 42 9.38 -5.18 10.85
N VAL A 43 9.55 -4.01 10.25
CA VAL A 43 10.84 -3.34 10.14
C VAL A 43 10.67 -1.89 10.59
N ASP A 44 11.54 -1.43 11.48
CA ASP A 44 11.58 -0.02 11.86
C ASP A 44 11.85 0.84 10.62
N TYR A 45 11.01 1.84 10.42
CA TYR A 45 11.01 2.66 9.22
C TYR A 45 10.65 4.09 9.57
N LEU A 46 11.67 4.95 9.55
CA LEU A 46 11.52 6.40 9.68
C LEU A 46 11.55 7.00 8.26
N PRO A 47 10.40 7.35 7.67
CA PRO A 47 10.38 7.91 6.32
C PRO A 47 11.14 9.24 6.32
N HIS A 48 12.12 9.37 5.43
CA HIS A 48 12.77 10.64 5.13
C HIS A 48 12.34 11.11 3.73
N PRO A 49 11.17 11.76 3.61
CA PRO A 49 10.71 12.25 2.32
C PRO A 49 11.64 13.38 1.85
N ALA A 50 12.34 13.16 0.74
CA ALA A 50 12.98 14.26 0.05
C ALA A 50 11.89 15.07 -0.67
N LEU A 51 11.76 16.35 -0.32
CA LEU A 51 10.98 17.29 -1.11
C LEU A 51 11.80 17.67 -2.35
N THR A 52 11.82 16.79 -3.35
CA THR A 52 12.28 17.19 -4.68
C THR A 52 11.20 18.05 -5.31
N ALA A 53 11.61 19.12 -6.02
CA ALA A 53 10.69 19.92 -6.81
C ALA A 53 9.85 18.96 -7.70
N PRO A 54 8.54 19.19 -7.85
CA PRO A 54 7.70 18.29 -8.63
C PRO A 54 8.38 18.07 -9.99
N SER A 55 8.57 16.81 -10.37
CA SER A 55 8.84 16.51 -11.78
C SER A 55 7.68 17.09 -12.57
N ALA A 56 7.94 17.63 -13.76
CA ALA A 56 6.98 18.40 -14.55
C ALA A 56 5.65 17.67 -14.88
N GLY A 57 5.45 16.42 -14.44
CA GLY A 57 4.22 15.64 -14.56
C GLY A 57 3.37 15.48 -13.28
N ALA A 58 3.76 16.04 -12.12
CA ALA A 58 3.04 15.82 -10.85
C ALA A 58 1.77 16.69 -10.65
N ALA A 59 1.49 17.62 -11.56
CA ALA A 59 0.40 18.60 -11.40
C ALA A 59 -1.03 18.03 -11.58
N ALA A 60 -1.21 16.75 -11.88
CA ALA A 60 -2.52 16.20 -12.25
C ALA A 60 -3.34 15.56 -11.12
N LEU A 61 -2.85 15.52 -9.88
CA LEU A 61 -3.53 14.83 -8.76
C LEU A 61 -4.17 15.76 -7.73
N THR A 62 -4.18 17.07 -7.94
CA THR A 62 -4.87 18.02 -7.04
C THR A 62 -5.84 18.90 -7.80
N ASP A 63 -6.96 18.32 -8.24
CA ASP A 63 -8.18 19.13 -8.45
C ASP A 63 -9.42 18.37 -7.94
N PRO A 64 -9.90 18.68 -6.71
CA PRO A 64 -11.19 18.20 -6.21
C PRO A 64 -12.40 19.06 -6.65
N LEU A 65 -12.29 19.95 -7.64
CA LEU A 65 -13.35 20.90 -8.04
C LEU A 65 -13.66 20.90 -9.55
N ALA A 66 -13.82 19.72 -10.14
CA ALA A 66 -14.53 19.55 -11.43
C ALA A 66 -15.97 19.05 -11.20
N ARG A 67 -16.79 19.84 -10.52
CA ARG A 67 -18.26 19.77 -10.57
C ARG A 67 -18.83 21.19 -10.51
N GLY A 68 -19.11 21.73 -11.68
CA GLY A 68 -19.93 22.91 -11.94
C GLY A 68 -20.66 22.70 -13.25
#